data_AF-A0A401W722-F1
#
_entry.id   AF-A0A401W722-F1
#
_cell.length_a   1.000
_cell.length_b   1.000
_cell.length_c   1.000
_cell.angle_alpha   90.00
_cell.angle_beta   90.00
_cell.angle_gamma   90.00
#
_symmetry.space_group_name_H-M   'P 1'
#
loop_
_entity.id
_entity.type
_entity.pdbx_description
1 polymer ?
#
loop_
_entity_poly.entity_id
_entity_poly.type
_entity_poly.pdbx_seq_one_letter_code
_entity_poly.pdbx_strand_id
1 'polypeptide(L)'
;MPDFEWDRTAMAAVACALAGDSDGAVELLRPLSQRDVCQITVRLAAMAADALISAAEDTGGDRAEALAQWQQCILQHEAEAETGEG
;
A
#
# COMPACT_ATOMS: atom_id res chain seq x y z
N MET A 1 -3.61 -23.53 -3.90
CA MET A 1 -4.05 -22.74 -5.06
C MET A 1 -2.92 -22.78 -6.08
N PRO A 2 -3.17 -23.05 -7.38
CA PRO A 2 -2.18 -22.93 -8.44
C PRO A 2 -1.57 -21.52 -8.47
N ASP A 3 -0.27 -21.40 -8.77
CA ASP A 3 0.46 -20.12 -8.76
C ASP A 3 -0.19 -19.03 -9.64
N PHE A 4 -0.77 -19.43 -10.78
CA PHE A 4 -1.50 -18.52 -11.67
C PHE A 4 -2.80 -17.96 -11.05
N GLU A 5 -3.53 -18.78 -10.28
CA GLU A 5 -4.74 -18.33 -9.61
C GLU A 5 -4.43 -17.41 -8.43
N TRP A 6 -3.29 -17.64 -7.76
CA TRP A 6 -2.78 -16.75 -6.73
C TRP A 6 -2.46 -15.37 -7.31
N ASP A 7 -1.68 -15.29 -8.38
CA ASP A 7 -1.27 -14.01 -8.96
C ASP A 7 -2.48 -13.22 -9.49
N ARG A 8 -3.44 -13.89 -10.13
CA ARG A 8 -4.69 -13.27 -10.57
C ARG A 8 -5.51 -12.72 -9.40
N THR A 9 -5.62 -13.46 -8.30
CA THR A 9 -6.38 -13.04 -7.11
C THR A 9 -5.69 -11.87 -6.41
N ALA A 10 -4.36 -11.92 -6.29
CA ALA A 10 -3.54 -10.84 -5.75
C ALA A 10 -3.71 -9.55 -6.57
N MET A 11 -3.62 -9.63 -7.90
CA MET A 11 -3.81 -8.48 -8.78
C MET A 11 -5.23 -7.91 -8.70
N ALA A 12 -6.24 -8.76 -8.62
CA ALA A 12 -7.63 -8.32 -8.45
C ALA A 12 -7.83 -7.60 -7.10
N ALA A 13 -7.29 -8.14 -6.00
CA ALA A 13 -7.39 -7.54 -4.67
C ALA A 13 -6.69 -6.17 -4.62
N VAL A 14 -5.51 -6.06 -5.24
CA VAL A 14 -4.79 -4.78 -5.38
C VAL A 14 -5.59 -3.78 -6.20
N ALA A 15 -6.19 -4.21 -7.31
CA ALA A 15 -7.00 -3.32 -8.15
C ALA A 15 -8.24 -2.79 -7.41
N CYS A 16 -8.96 -3.64 -6.66
CA CYS A 16 -10.07 -3.22 -5.80
C CYS A 16 -9.61 -2.20 -4.75
N ALA A 17 -8.48 -2.46 -4.08
CA ALA A 17 -7.92 -1.54 -3.08
C ALA A 17 -7.58 -0.16 -3.68
N LEU A 18 -6.93 -0.12 -4.84
CA LEU A 18 -6.58 1.13 -5.53
C LEU A 18 -7.82 1.88 -6.07
N ALA A 19 -8.89 1.16 -6.42
CA ALA A 19 -10.15 1.74 -6.87
C ALA A 19 -11.05 2.23 -5.71
N GLY A 20 -10.65 2.02 -4.45
CA GLY A 20 -11.47 2.32 -3.27
C GLY A 20 -12.63 1.34 -3.04
N ASP A 21 -12.63 0.18 -3.71
CA ASP A 21 -13.60 -0.90 -3.54
C ASP A 21 -13.16 -1.83 -2.39
N SER A 22 -13.42 -1.39 -1.15
CA SER A 22 -13.07 -2.14 0.05
C SER A 22 -13.81 -3.47 0.15
N ASP A 23 -15.07 -3.52 -0.27
CA ASP A 23 -15.91 -4.72 -0.17
C ASP A 23 -15.42 -5.81 -1.15
N GLY A 24 -15.13 -5.43 -2.40
CA GLY A 24 -14.54 -6.33 -3.38
C GLY A 24 -13.17 -6.85 -2.96
N ALA A 25 -12.32 -5.99 -2.36
CA ALA A 25 -11.04 -6.40 -1.82
C ALA A 25 -11.20 -7.42 -0.67
N VAL A 26 -12.13 -7.18 0.26
CA VAL A 26 -12.40 -8.10 1.39
C VAL A 26 -12.89 -9.47 0.90
N GLU A 27 -13.79 -9.51 -0.08
CA GLU A 27 -14.28 -10.77 -0.67
C GLU A 27 -13.14 -11.59 -1.28
N LEU A 28 -12.20 -10.93 -1.98
CA LEU A 28 -11.05 -11.57 -2.61
C LEU A 28 -10.01 -12.05 -1.60
N LEU A 29 -9.85 -11.36 -0.47
CA LEU A 29 -8.90 -11.72 0.58
C LEU A 29 -9.41 -12.80 1.53
N ARG A 30 -10.74 -12.91 1.72
CA ARG A 30 -11.38 -13.85 2.66
C ARG A 30 -10.90 -15.31 2.55
N PRO A 31 -10.71 -15.91 1.36
CA PRO A 31 -10.29 -17.31 1.27
C PRO A 31 -8.78 -17.52 1.49
N LEU A 32 -8.00 -16.45 1.64
CA LEU A 32 -6.54 -16.50 1.68
C LEU A 32 -6.01 -16.69 3.10
N SER A 33 -4.81 -17.28 3.20
CA SER A 33 -4.11 -17.35 4.49
C SER A 33 -3.57 -15.97 4.89
N GLN A 34 -3.33 -15.76 6.19
CA GLN A 34 -2.71 -14.52 6.67
C GLN A 34 -1.37 -14.22 5.99
N ARG A 35 -0.57 -15.26 5.69
CA ARG A 35 0.70 -15.11 4.97
C ARG A 35 0.49 -14.53 3.56
N ASP A 36 -0.50 -15.04 2.84
CA ASP A 36 -0.81 -14.57 1.48
C ASP A 36 -1.33 -13.13 1.51
N VAL A 37 -2.19 -12.80 2.49
CA VAL A 37 -2.67 -11.44 2.70
C VAL A 37 -1.50 -10.49 2.96
N CYS A 38 -0.55 -10.86 3.84
CA CYS A 38 0.64 -10.05 4.09
C CYS A 38 1.47 -9.82 2.82
N GLN A 39 1.64 -10.85 1.97
CA GLN A 39 2.36 -10.69 0.70
C GLN A 39 1.65 -9.72 -0.25
N ILE A 40 0.32 -9.79 -0.32
CA ILE A 40 -0.49 -8.86 -1.12
C ILE A 40 -0.34 -7.43 -0.57
N THR A 41 -0.40 -7.24 0.75
CA THR A 41 -0.21 -5.93 1.39
C THR A 41 1.15 -5.33 1.06
N VAL A 42 2.23 -6.11 1.10
CA VAL A 42 3.57 -5.64 0.72
C VAL A 42 3.60 -5.22 -0.75
N ARG A 43 2.96 -5.98 -1.64
CA ARG A 43 2.88 -5.63 -3.07
C ARG A 43 2.08 -4.36 -3.30
N LEU A 44 0.96 -4.18 -2.60
CA LEU A 44 0.15 -2.96 -2.62
C LEU A 44 0.96 -1.75 -2.15
N ALA A 45 1.69 -1.89 -1.04
CA ALA A 45 2.53 -0.82 -0.51
C ALA A 45 3.64 -0.40 -1.49
N ALA A 46 4.27 -1.36 -2.17
CA ALA A 46 5.26 -1.09 -3.20
C ALA A 46 4.66 -0.32 -4.40
N MET A 47 3.47 -0.72 -4.87
CA MET A 47 2.78 -0.03 -5.97
C MET A 47 2.31 1.37 -5.59
N ALA A 48 1.82 1.55 -4.36
CA ALA A 48 1.44 2.86 -3.84
C ALA A 48 2.66 3.79 -3.75
N ALA A 49 3.79 3.29 -3.24
CA ALA A 49 5.04 4.05 -3.19
C ALA A 49 5.52 4.46 -4.59
N ASP A 50 5.45 3.55 -5.57
CA ASP A 50 5.83 3.83 -6.96
C ASP A 50 4.92 4.89 -7.60
N ALA A 51 3.61 4.82 -7.37
CA ALA A 51 2.66 5.83 -7.84
C ALA A 51 2.91 7.21 -7.21
N LEU A 52 3.25 7.25 -5.92
CA LEU A 52 3.59 8.48 -5.20
C LEU A 52 4.88 9.13 -5.71
N ILE A 53 5.90 8.30 -6.00
CA ILE A 53 7.15 8.77 -6.61
C ILE A 53 6.88 9.32 -8.01
N SER A 54 6.11 8.58 -8.83
CA SER A 54 5.76 9.03 -10.19
C SER A 54 5.01 10.36 -10.17
N ALA A 55 4.07 10.53 -9.25
CA ALA A 55 3.35 11.79 -9.09
C ALA A 55 4.26 12.95 -8.64
N ALA A 56 5.27 12.69 -7.80
CA ALA A 56 6.26 13.68 -7.41
C ALA A 56 7.14 14.10 -8.61
N GLU A 57 7.58 13.13 -9.41
CA GLU A 57 8.37 13.36 -10.64
C GLU A 57 7.58 14.20 -11.66
N ASP A 58 6.28 13.94 -11.84
CA ASP A 58 5.40 14.72 -12.73
C ASP A 58 5.28 16.20 -12.32
N THR A 59 5.51 16.50 -11.04
CA THR A 59 5.52 17.88 -10.50
C THR A 59 6.91 18.52 -10.49
N GLY A 60 7.93 17.84 -11.01
CA GLY A 60 9.31 18.31 -11.09
C GLY A 60 10.14 18.06 -9.83
N GLY A 61 9.65 17.26 -8.88
CA GLY A 61 10.42 16.76 -7.75
C GLY A 61 11.24 15.53 -8.11
N ASP A 62 12.05 15.04 -7.16
CA ASP A 62 12.77 13.78 -7.32
C ASP A 62 12.35 12.70 -6.31
N ARG A 63 12.73 11.46 -6.60
CA ARG A 63 12.43 10.30 -5.76
C ARG A 63 12.92 10.45 -4.32
N ALA A 64 14.09 11.06 -4.11
CA ALA A 64 14.68 11.18 -2.79
C ALA A 64 13.90 12.18 -1.93
N GLU A 65 13.46 13.30 -2.51
CA GLU A 65 12.60 14.29 -1.88
C GLU A 65 11.23 13.71 -1.51
N ALA A 66 10.61 12.95 -2.43
CA ALA A 66 9.32 12.30 -2.17
C ALA A 66 9.42 11.32 -0.98
N LEU A 67 10.45 10.47 -0.96
CA LEU A 67 10.68 9.53 0.14
C LEU A 67 10.99 10.24 1.46
N ALA A 68 11.79 11.32 1.42
CA ALA A 68 12.11 12.11 2.60
C ALA A 68 10.86 12.77 3.21
N GLN A 69 9.97 13.32 2.37
CA GLN A 69 8.69 13.88 2.83
C GLN A 69 7.82 12.82 3.49
N TRP A 70 7.68 11.64 2.89
CA TRP A 70 6.93 10.54 3.48
C TRP A 70 7.50 10.08 4.82
N GLN A 71 8.83 9.95 4.91
CA GLN A 71 9.50 9.61 6.16
C GLN A 71 9.24 10.68 7.24
N GLN A 72 9.29 11.97 6.88
CA GLN A 72 8.96 13.05 7.82
C GLN A 72 7.51 12.99 8.30
N CYS A 73 6.55 12.73 7.40
CA CYS A 73 5.14 12.57 7.78
C CYS A 73 4.93 11.42 8.77
N ILE A 74 5.57 10.27 8.57
CA ILE A 74 5.50 9.13 9.48
C ILE A 74 6.08 9.49 10.85
N LEU A 75 7.29 10.05 10.88
CA LEU A 75 7.96 10.44 12.12
C LEU A 75 7.15 11.49 12.90
N GLN A 76 6.53 12.44 12.20
CA GLN A 76 5.66 13.44 12.82
C GLN A 76 4.41 12.78 13.41
N HIS A 77 3.77 11.86 12.69
CA HIS A 77 2.61 11.12 13.20
C HIS A 77 2.95 10.29 14.44
N GLU A 78 4.10 9.61 14.45
CA GLU A 78 4.59 8.84 15.60
C GLU A 78 4.87 9.75 16.81
N ALA A 79 5.51 10.90 16.60
CA ALA A 79 5.77 11.89 17.64
C ALA A 79 4.46 12.48 18.22
N GLU A 80 3.44 12.70 17.39
CA GLU A 80 2.11 13.15 17.81
C GLU A 80 1.35 12.06 18.58
N ALA A 81 1.49 10.79 18.20
CA ALA A 81 0.91 9.66 18.92
C ALA A 81 1.55 9.47 20.31
N GLU A 82 2.87 9.65 20.42
CA GLU A 82 3.60 9.57 21.69
C GLU A 82 3.30 10.73 22.64
N THR A 83 2.87 11.89 22.11
CA THR A 83 2.53 13.08 22.91
C THR A 83 1.04 13.21 23.21
N GLY A 84 0.18 12.44 22.54
CA GLY A 84 -1.28 12.41 22.69
C GLY A 84 -1.82 11.43 23.73
N GLU A 85 -0.97 10.57 24.31
CA GLU A 85 -1.29 9.82 25.53
C GLU A 85 -1.04 10.72 26.77
N GLY A 86 -1.94 11.66 27.02
CA GLY A 86 -1.95 12.54 28.20
C GLY A 86 -3.36 12.72 28.78
#